data_AF-A0A0L7QZL2-F1
#
_entry.id   AF-A0A0L7QZL2-F1
#
_cell.length_a   1.000
_cell.length_b   1.000
_cell.length_c   1.000
_cell.angle_alpha   90.00
_cell.angle_beta   90.00
_cell.angle_gamma   90.00
#
_symmetry.space_group_name_H-M   'P 1'
#
loop_
_entity.id
_entity.type
_entity.pdbx_description
1 polymer ?
#
loop_
_entity_poly.entity_id
_entity_poly.type
_entity_poly.pdbx_seq_one_letter_code
_entity_poly.pdbx_strand_id
1 'polypeptide(L)' 'SPDIKPLDFYLREYLQSIVYGIPVDSIDNLEECIMQACRTVQSHALIEAARRNLLERVELCVAESGMYFGNLHVRPK' A
#
# COMPACT_ATOMS: atom_id res chain seq x y z
N SER A 1 -9.95 -3.30 -12.46
CA SER A 1 -10.46 -2.27 -11.55
C SER A 1 -9.29 -1.68 -10.76
N PRO A 2 -9.11 -0.35 -10.72
CA PRO A 2 -8.11 0.31 -9.87
C PRO A 2 -8.32 0.01 -8.38
N ASP A 3 -9.58 -0.19 -7.96
CA ASP A 3 -9.95 -0.42 -6.56
C ASP A 3 -9.61 -1.81 -6.04
N ILE A 4 -9.28 -2.74 -6.94
CA ILE A 4 -8.99 -4.15 -6.65
C ILE A 4 -7.51 -4.44 -6.94
N LYS A 5 -6.65 -3.43 -7.13
CA LYS A 5 -5.20 -3.62 -7.21
C LYS A 5 -4.59 -3.42 -5.82
N PRO A 6 -4.53 -4.48 -4.99
CA PRO A 6 -4.22 -4.36 -3.57
C PRO A 6 -2.72 -4.12 -3.40
N LEU A 7 -1.92 -4.67 -4.32
CA LEU A 7 -0.48 -4.51 -4.35
C LEU A 7 -0.10 -3.06 -4.64
N ASP A 8 -0.70 -2.42 -5.66
CA ASP A 8 -0.37 -1.04 -6.02
C ASP A 8 -0.74 -0.07 -4.90
N PHE A 9 -1.89 -0.27 -4.24
CA PHE A 9 -2.31 0.56 -3.11
C PHE A 9 -1.45 0.31 -1.87
N TYR A 10 -1.32 -0.95 -1.44
CA TYR A 10 -0.60 -1.29 -0.22
C TYR A 10 0.90 -1.00 -0.32
N LEU A 11 1.53 -1.32 -1.44
CA LEU A 11 2.95 -1.04 -1.67
C LEU A 11 3.20 0.47 -1.67
N ARG A 12 2.33 1.25 -2.31
CA ARG A 12 2.43 2.71 -2.32
C ARG A 12 2.31 3.30 -0.92
N GLU A 13 1.27 2.93 -0.17
CA GLU A 13 1.04 3.42 1.20
C GLU A 13 2.19 3.01 2.14
N TYR A 14 2.67 1.77 2.03
CA TYR A 14 3.80 1.26 2.81
C TYR A 14 5.09 2.04 2.51
N LEU A 15 5.43 2.19 1.22
CA LEU A 15 6.61 2.96 0.81
C LEU A 15 6.51 4.43 1.25
N GLN A 16 5.33 5.05 1.12
CA GLN A 16 5.11 6.41 1.60
C GLN A 16 5.30 6.53 3.11
N SER A 17 4.81 5.58 3.91
CA SER A 17 4.98 5.59 5.37
C SER A 17 6.45 5.56 5.80
N ILE A 18 7.31 4.86 5.04
CA ILE A 18 8.75 4.75 5.34
C ILE A 18 9.47 5.99 4.83
N VAL A 19 9.25 6.36 3.58
CA VAL A 19 9.97 7.44 2.90
C VAL A 19 9.66 8.80 3.52
N TYR A 20 8.40 9.06 3.91
CA TYR A 20 8.01 10.31 4.57
C TYR A 20 8.28 10.33 6.08
N GLY A 21 8.64 9.19 6.67
CA GLY A 21 9.07 9.12 8.08
C GLY A 21 10.53 9.52 8.29
N ILE A 22 11.33 9.63 7.22
CA ILE A 22 12.76 9.95 7.26
C ILE A 22 12.93 11.37 6.70
N PRO A 23 13.60 12.29 7.42
CA PRO A 23 13.99 13.58 6.86
C PRO A 23 15.00 13.35 5.74
N VAL A 24 14.73 13.90 4.55
CA VAL A 24 15.55 13.70 3.37
C VAL A 24 16.06 15.03 2.85
N ASP A 25 17.38 15.18 2.83
CA ASP A 25 18.03 16.47 2.58
C ASP A 25 18.53 16.61 1.12
N SER A 26 18.45 15.54 0.34
CA SER A 26 18.87 15.49 -1.07
C SER A 26 18.08 14.46 -1.88
N ILE A 27 18.10 14.59 -3.20
CA ILE A 27 17.46 13.62 -4.11
C ILE A 27 18.14 12.25 -3.98
N ASP A 28 19.47 12.20 -3.85
CA ASP A 28 20.21 10.95 -3.71
C ASP A 28 19.80 10.19 -2.43
N ASN A 29 19.57 10.90 -1.33
CA ASN A 29 19.08 10.31 -0.09
C ASN A 29 17.64 9.79 -0.22
N LEU A 30 16.83 10.44 -1.06
CA LEU A 30 15.46 10.00 -1.35
C LEU A 30 15.47 8.70 -2.13
N GLU A 31 16.31 8.62 -3.17
CA GLU A 31 16.47 7.41 -3.98
C GLU A 31 16.99 6.24 -3.13
N GLU A 32 18.00 6.46 -2.28
CA GLU A 32 18.50 5.45 -1.36
C GLU A 32 17.42 5.01 -0.36
N CYS A 33 16.64 5.94 0.22
CA CYS A 33 15.52 5.60 1.10
C CYS A 33 14.46 4.74 0.42
N ILE A 34 14.09 5.06 -0.82
CA ILE A 34 13.14 4.27 -1.61
C ILE A 34 13.71 2.89 -1.89
N MET A 35 14.98 2.79 -2.31
CA MET A 35 15.63 1.51 -2.57
C MET A 35 15.69 0.63 -1.31
N GLN A 36 16.03 1.22 -0.16
CA GLN A 36 16.06 0.49 1.12
C GLN A 36 14.67 0.06 1.56
N ALA A 37 13.65 0.92 1.40
CA ALA A 37 12.26 0.56 1.66
C ALA A 37 11.80 -0.60 0.76
N CYS A 38 12.16 -0.60 -0.53
CA CYS A 38 11.87 -1.71 -1.43
C CYS A 38 12.64 -3.00 -1.09
N ARG A 39 13.83 -2.90 -0.47
CA ARG A 39 14.58 -4.08 0.01
C ARG A 39 13.98 -4.67 1.28
N THR A 40 13.43 -3.86 2.18
CA THR A 40 12.74 -4.33 3.39
C THR A 40 11.38 -4.95 3.11
N VAL A 41 10.78 -4.67 1.94
CA VAL A 41 9.54 -5.28 1.43
C VAL A 41 9.64 -6.81 1.22
N GLN A 42 10.82 -7.43 1.30
CA GLN A 42 11.04 -8.89 1.11
C GLN A 42 10.37 -9.83 2.15
N SER A 43 9.34 -9.40 2.87
CA SER A 43 8.70 -10.18 3.92
C SER A 43 7.37 -10.76 3.49
N HIS A 44 7.14 -12.01 3.87
CA HIS A 44 5.84 -12.70 3.92
C HIS A 44 4.72 -11.80 4.48
N ALA A 45 5.05 -10.82 5.34
CA ALA A 45 4.14 -9.83 5.87
C ALA A 45 3.51 -8.91 4.81
N LEU A 46 4.24 -8.53 3.75
CA LEU A 46 3.69 -7.73 2.65
C LEU A 46 2.68 -8.55 1.84
N ILE A 47 3.01 -9.82 1.57
CA ILE A 47 2.11 -10.73 0.84
C ILE A 47 0.83 -10.94 1.64
N GLU A 48 0.92 -11.21 2.94
CA GLU A 48 -0.27 -11.38 3.78
C GLU A 48 -1.08 -10.09 3.90
N ALA A 49 -0.44 -8.93 4.01
CA ALA A 49 -1.14 -7.67 4.08
C ALA A 49 -1.81 -7.29 2.75
N ALA A 50 -1.16 -7.53 1.61
CA ALA A 50 -1.75 -7.38 0.29
C ALA A 50 -2.93 -8.34 0.09
N ARG A 51 -2.82 -9.59 0.58
CA ARG A 51 -3.91 -10.59 0.55
C ARG A 51 -5.11 -10.16 1.40
N ARG A 52 -4.88 -9.64 2.61
CA ARG A 52 -5.94 -9.08 3.47
C ARG A 52 -6.63 -7.89 2.80
N ASN A 53 -5.85 -6.95 2.27
CA ASN A 53 -6.40 -5.77 1.61
C ASN A 53 -7.20 -6.13 0.35
N LEU A 54 -6.76 -7.15 -0.41
CA LEU A 54 -7.53 -7.69 -1.52
C LEU A 54 -8.91 -8.18 -1.07
N LEU A 55 -8.94 -8.96 0.01
CA LEU A 55 -10.16 -9.55 0.52
C LEU A 55 -11.15 -8.47 0.98
N GLU A 56 -10.69 -7.51 1.78
CA GLU A 56 -11.50 -6.37 2.24
C GLU A 56 -12.06 -5.55 1.07
N ARG A 57 -11.25 -5.30 0.05
CA ARG A 57 -11.68 -4.56 -1.15
C ARG A 57 -12.67 -5.34 -2.01
N VAL A 58 -12.53 -6.66 -2.09
CA VAL A 58 -13.52 -7.52 -2.76
C VAL A 58 -14.85 -7.51 -2.01
N GLU A 59 -14.84 -7.56 -0.69
CA GLU A 59 -16.04 -7.44 0.14
C GLU A 59 -16.72 -6.07 -0.04
N LEU A 60 -15.95 -4.99 -0.05
CA LEU A 60 -16.46 -3.64 -0.35
C LEU A 60 -17.05 -3.55 -1.75
N CYS A 61 -16.40 -4.14 -2.75
CA CYS A 61 -16.93 -4.19 -4.12
C CYS A 61 -18.30 -4.87 -4.18
N VAL A 62 -18.48 -5.98 -3.44
CA VAL A 62 -19.77 -6.67 -3.36
C VAL A 62 -20.82 -5.82 -2.64
N ALA A 63 -20.45 -5.16 -1.54
CA ALA A 63 -21.35 -4.28 -0.79
C ALA A 63 -21.81 -3.07 -1.63
N GLU A 64 -20.91 -2.51 -2.42
CA GLU A 64 -21.17 -1.36 -3.31
C GLU A 64 -21.76 -1.78 -4.67
N SER A 65 -22.18 -3.04 -4.84
CA SER A 65 -22.73 -3.55 -6.11
C SER A 65 -21.82 -3.30 -7.32
N GLY A 66 -20.51 -3.31 -7.11
CA GLY A 66 -19.49 -3.07 -8.15
C GLY A 66 -19.21 -1.59 -8.46
N MET A 67 -19.75 -0.64 -7.68
CA MET A 67 -19.45 0.79 -7.81
C MET A 67 -18.03 1.12 -7.31
N TYR A 68 -17.50 2.28 -7.71
CA TYR A 68 -16.16 2.75 -7.35
C TYR A 68 -16.06 3.12 -5.86
N PHE A 69 -15.02 2.63 -5.17
CA PHE A 69 -14.82 2.86 -3.71
C PHE A 69 -13.39 3.32 -3.35
N GLY A 70 -12.64 3.84 -4.32
CA GLY A 70 -11.19 4.11 -4.22
C GLY A 70 -10.69 5.05 -3.13
N ASN A 71 -11.59 5.73 -2.38
CA ASN A 71 -11.25 6.69 -1.35
C ASN A 71 -11.59 6.25 0.09
N LEU A 72 -12.15 5.04 0.29
CA LEU A 72 -12.38 4.54 1.65
C LEU A 72 -11.05 4.08 2.25
N HIS A 73 -10.46 4.93 3.10
CA HIS A 73 -9.36 4.55 3.98
C HIS A 73 -9.88 3.46 4.93
N VAL A 74 -9.65 2.19 4.58
CA VAL A 74 -9.91 1.07 5.48
C VAL A 74 -8.85 1.16 6.57
N ARG A 75 -9.21 1.78 7.70
CA ARG A 75 -8.30 1.83 8.86
C ARG A 75 -8.10 0.40 9.37
N PRO A 76 -6.86 -0.05 9.57
CA PRO A 76 -6.63 -1.28 10.30
C PRO A 76 -7.10 -1.08 11.75
N LYS A 77 -7.87 -2.04 12.26
CA LYS A 77 -8.11 -2.20 13.70
C LYS A 77 -6.86 -2.70 14.40
#